data_AF-A0A1Y3UEW0-F1
#
_entry.id   AF-A0A1Y3UEW0-F1
#
_cell.length_a   1.000
_cell.length_b   1.000
_cell.length_c   1.000
_cell.angle_alpha   90.00
_cell.angle_beta   90.00
_cell.angle_gamma   90.00
#
_symmetry.space_group_name_H-M   'P 1'
#
loop_
_entity.id
_entity.type
_entity.pdbx_description
1 polymer ?
#
loop_
_entity_poly.entity_id
_entity_poly.type
_entity_poly.pdbx_seq_one_letter_code
_entity_poly.pdbx_strand_id
1 'polypeptide(L)'
;MDKKEILRRSQKENYIFDEFSYYVDKKAYANAYLAILIYSGIAALIFFLQFHFTGKAYSDYRAFLFCFAITFGSRSFQHFRSHRKAKDILFVLIALCIAIITFVNILNHGMEIL
;
A
#
# COMPACT_ATOMS: atom_id res chain seq x y z
N MET A 1 -8.55 26.07 43.36
CA MET A 1 -8.75 25.25 42.14
C MET A 1 -8.30 23.84 42.51
N ASP A 2 -9.19 22.86 42.47
CA ASP A 2 -8.90 21.50 42.95
C ASP A 2 -8.02 20.75 41.93
N LYS A 3 -7.03 19.98 42.38
CA LYS A 3 -6.04 19.27 41.54
C LYS A 3 -6.74 18.33 40.54
N LYS A 4 -7.86 17.74 40.96
CA LYS A 4 -8.68 16.86 40.12
C LYS A 4 -9.37 17.60 38.98
N GLU A 5 -9.75 18.85 39.21
CA GLU A 5 -10.40 19.70 38.21
C GLU A 5 -9.41 20.20 37.16
N ILE A 6 -8.18 20.54 37.58
CA ILE A 6 -7.07 20.89 36.69
C ILE A 6 -6.69 19.71 35.79
N LEU A 7 -6.55 18.51 36.34
CA LEU A 7 -6.24 17.30 35.57
C LEU A 7 -7.36 16.95 34.58
N ARG A 8 -8.62 17.10 34.98
CA ARG A 8 -9.76 16.82 34.10
C ARG A 8 -9.86 17.83 32.95
N ARG A 9 -9.53 19.11 33.19
CA ARG A 9 -9.42 20.13 32.12
C ARG A 9 -8.24 19.85 31.19
N SER A 10 -7.04 19.57 31.73
CA SER A 10 -5.86 19.24 30.93
C SER A 10 -6.06 17.99 30.08
N GLN A 11 -6.72 16.95 30.61
CA GLN A 11 -7.07 15.76 29.83
C GLN A 11 -8.12 16.07 28.76
N LYS A 12 -9.15 16.87 29.06
CA LYS A 12 -10.17 17.26 28.08
C LYS A 12 -9.60 18.14 26.95
N GLU A 13 -8.62 18.98 27.27
CA GLU A 13 -7.90 19.80 26.30
C GLU A 13 -6.91 18.97 25.46
N ASN A 14 -6.19 18.01 26.06
CA ASN A 14 -5.28 17.11 25.33
C ASN A 14 -5.98 15.95 24.60
N TYR A 15 -7.22 15.60 24.96
CA TYR A 15 -7.99 14.54 24.30
C TYR A 15 -8.31 14.86 22.83
N ILE A 16 -8.33 16.14 22.47
CA ILE A 16 -8.65 16.59 21.11
C ILE A 16 -7.49 16.31 20.13
N PHE A 17 -6.27 16.09 20.62
CA PHE A 17 -5.12 15.79 19.78
C PHE A 17 -4.02 15.11 20.60
N ASP A 18 -4.17 13.82 20.90
CA ASP A 18 -3.04 13.03 21.39
C ASP A 18 -2.07 12.83 20.22
N GLU A 19 -1.18 13.81 20.04
CA GLU A 19 -0.19 13.83 18.96
C GLU A 19 0.57 12.51 18.92
N PHE A 20 0.86 11.93 20.08
CA PHE A 20 1.56 10.67 20.19
C PHE A 20 0.79 9.52 19.55
N SER A 21 -0.50 9.35 19.85
CA SER A 21 -1.31 8.29 19.24
C SER A 21 -1.42 8.50 17.73
N TYR A 22 -1.60 9.74 17.27
CA TYR A 22 -1.61 10.08 15.85
C TYR A 22 -0.27 9.75 15.16
N TYR A 23 0.87 10.04 15.81
CA TYR A 23 2.20 9.68 15.29
C TYR A 23 2.41 8.17 15.24
N VAL A 24 1.98 7.43 16.26
CA VAL A 24 2.07 5.97 16.32
C VAL A 24 1.24 5.34 15.22
N ASP A 25 -0.01 5.76 15.06
CA ASP A 25 -0.91 5.24 14.02
C ASP A 25 -0.35 5.54 12.63
N LYS A 26 0.09 6.78 12.38
CA LYS A 26 0.70 7.16 11.10
C LYS A 26 1.93 6.30 10.78
N LYS A 27 2.75 5.97 11.77
CA LYS A 27 3.92 5.10 11.60
C LYS A 27 3.51 3.64 11.36
N ALA A 28 2.49 3.14 12.06
CA ALA A 28 1.95 1.81 11.86
C ALA A 28 1.38 1.64 10.44
N TYR A 29 0.59 2.61 9.95
CA TYR A 29 0.09 2.61 8.58
C TYR A 29 1.21 2.65 7.54
N ALA A 30 2.25 3.46 7.76
CA ALA A 30 3.41 3.50 6.87
C ALA A 30 4.16 2.16 6.82
N ASN A 31 4.30 1.49 7.96
CA ASN A 31 4.95 0.18 8.04
C ASN A 31 4.09 -0.93 7.40
N ALA A 32 2.79 -0.95 7.67
CA ALA A 32 1.87 -1.89 7.04
C ALA A 32 1.86 -1.73 5.52
N TYR A 33 1.85 -0.49 5.03
CA TYR A 33 1.99 -0.19 3.62
C TYR A 33 3.29 -0.77 3.04
N LEU A 34 4.43 -0.54 3.71
CA LEU A 34 5.73 -1.06 3.25
C LEU A 34 5.74 -2.58 3.23
N ALA A 35 5.16 -3.23 4.24
CA ALA A 35 5.02 -4.67 4.29
C ALA A 35 4.21 -5.21 3.10
N ILE A 36 3.05 -4.61 2.79
CA ILE A 36 2.22 -5.00 1.63
C ILE A 36 2.99 -4.79 0.33
N LEU A 37 3.67 -3.66 0.15
CA LEU A 37 4.43 -3.37 -1.06
C LEU A 37 5.58 -4.35 -1.26
N ILE A 38 6.35 -4.64 -0.22
CA ILE A 38 7.50 -5.55 -0.29
C ILE A 38 7.01 -6.98 -0.51
N TYR A 39 6.00 -7.42 0.25
CA TYR A 39 5.43 -8.75 0.11
C TYR A 39 4.85 -8.98 -1.29
N SER A 40 4.03 -8.06 -1.80
CA SER A 40 3.44 -8.18 -3.14
C SER A 40 4.49 -8.19 -4.24
N GLY A 41 5.54 -7.38 -4.13
CA GLY A 41 6.66 -7.39 -5.07
C GLY A 41 7.47 -8.68 -5.04
N ILE A 42 7.83 -9.17 -3.85
CA ILE A 42 8.58 -10.43 -3.69
C ILE A 42 7.73 -11.62 -4.17
N ALA A 43 6.46 -11.70 -3.78
CA ALA A 43 5.56 -12.77 -4.19
C ALA A 43 5.36 -12.78 -5.71
N ALA A 44 5.15 -11.62 -6.34
CA ALA A 44 5.06 -11.52 -7.80
C ALA A 44 6.32 -12.05 -8.48
N LEU A 45 7.51 -11.68 -7.98
CA LEU A 45 8.78 -12.16 -8.52
C LEU A 45 8.95 -13.67 -8.35
N ILE A 46 8.71 -14.20 -7.15
CA ILE A 46 8.85 -15.64 -6.86
C ILE A 46 7.91 -16.46 -7.74
N PHE A 47 6.63 -16.11 -7.82
CA PHE A 47 5.67 -16.87 -8.61
C PHE A 47 5.90 -16.72 -10.11
N PHE A 48 6.39 -15.57 -10.57
CA PHE A 48 6.82 -15.39 -11.96
C PHE A 48 7.98 -16.32 -12.30
N LEU A 49 9.02 -16.36 -11.44
CA LEU A 49 10.16 -17.25 -11.64
C LEU A 49 9.73 -18.72 -11.55
N GLN A 50 8.88 -19.08 -10.60
CA GLN A 50 8.33 -20.43 -10.47
C GLN A 50 7.61 -20.84 -11.75
N PHE A 51 6.70 -19.99 -12.27
CA PHE A 51 5.99 -20.24 -13.51
C PHE A 51 6.95 -20.37 -14.70
N HIS A 52 7.95 -19.48 -14.80
CA HIS A 52 8.92 -19.49 -15.90
C HIS A 52 9.77 -20.76 -15.94
N PHE A 53 10.23 -21.26 -14.79
CA PHE A 53 11.10 -22.44 -14.73
C PHE A 53 10.36 -23.77 -14.70
N THR A 54 9.17 -23.83 -14.10
CA THR A 54 8.47 -25.11 -13.86
C THR A 54 7.17 -25.25 -14.65
N GLY A 55 6.74 -24.20 -15.35
CA GLY A 55 5.46 -24.14 -16.06
C GLY A 55 4.23 -24.17 -15.15
N LYS A 56 4.44 -24.12 -13.83
CA LYS A 56 3.44 -24.35 -12.79
C LYS A 56 3.75 -23.45 -11.60
N ALA A 57 2.87 -22.51 -11.25
CA ALA A 57 3.01 -21.69 -10.05
C ALA A 57 1.96 -22.03 -9.00
N TYR A 58 2.34 -21.97 -7.72
CA TYR A 58 1.41 -22.18 -6.60
C TYR A 58 0.27 -21.15 -6.60
N SER A 59 0.57 -19.93 -7.05
CA SER A 59 -0.41 -18.86 -7.18
C SER A 59 -0.07 -17.99 -8.37
N ASP A 60 -1.08 -17.30 -8.90
CA ASP A 60 -0.93 -16.42 -10.05
C ASP A 60 -0.11 -15.16 -9.70
N TYR A 61 1.06 -15.01 -10.31
CA TYR A 61 1.93 -13.84 -10.11
C TYR A 61 1.26 -12.53 -10.55
N ARG A 62 0.30 -12.59 -11.48
CA ARG A 62 -0.44 -11.40 -11.98
C ARG A 62 -1.26 -10.78 -10.86
N ALA A 63 -1.84 -11.57 -9.96
CA ALA A 63 -2.60 -11.05 -8.83
C ALA A 63 -1.71 -10.23 -7.87
N PHE A 64 -0.50 -10.72 -7.60
CA PHE A 64 0.47 -10.01 -6.77
C PHE A 64 1.05 -8.78 -7.46
N LEU A 65 1.28 -8.85 -8.78
CA LEU A 65 1.71 -7.70 -9.58
C LEU A 65 0.64 -6.59 -9.59
N PHE A 66 -0.64 -6.96 -9.70
CA PHE A 66 -1.75 -6.02 -9.60
C PHE A 66 -1.81 -5.35 -8.22
N CYS A 67 -1.68 -6.15 -7.15
CA CYS A 67 -1.64 -5.64 -5.78
C CYS A 67 -0.45 -4.67 -5.56
N PHE A 68 0.72 -5.03 -6.08
CA PHE A 68 1.92 -4.19 -6.06
C PHE A 68 1.67 -2.86 -6.79
N ALA A 69 1.12 -2.90 -8.00
CA ALA A 69 0.86 -1.73 -8.82
C ALA A 69 -0.14 -0.76 -8.17
N ILE A 70 -1.24 -1.26 -7.60
CA ILE A 70 -2.21 -0.41 -6.88
C ILE A 70 -1.58 0.21 -5.63
N THR A 71 -0.84 -0.58 -4.87
CA THR A 71 -0.19 -0.11 -3.64
C THR A 71 0.82 1.00 -3.96
N PHE A 72 1.73 0.74 -4.91
CA PHE A 72 2.73 1.70 -5.38
C PHE A 72 2.11 2.96 -5.98
N GLY A 73 1.09 2.81 -6.82
CA GLY A 73 0.36 3.92 -7.44
C GLY A 73 -0.31 4.80 -6.39
N SER A 74 -0.95 4.19 -5.38
CA SER A 74 -1.64 4.90 -4.30
C SER A 74 -0.69 5.76 -3.47
N ARG A 75 0.51 5.25 -3.13
CA ARG A 75 1.54 6.05 -2.43
C ARG A 75 2.10 7.17 -3.29
N SER A 76 2.34 6.89 -4.57
CA SER A 76 2.82 7.91 -5.51
C SER A 76 1.79 9.04 -5.65
N PHE A 77 0.50 8.70 -5.67
CA PHE A 77 -0.59 9.68 -5.69
C PHE A 77 -0.67 10.48 -4.39
N GLN A 78 -0.50 9.83 -3.24
CA GLN A 78 -0.46 10.52 -1.96
C GLN A 78 0.73 11.49 -1.86
N HIS A 79 1.92 11.09 -2.33
CA HIS A 79 3.08 11.97 -2.43
C HIS A 79 2.83 13.14 -3.39
N PHE A 80 2.23 12.89 -4.54
CA PHE A 80 1.85 13.92 -5.50
C PHE A 80 0.87 14.93 -4.88
N ARG A 81 -0.17 14.48 -4.17
CA ARG A 81 -1.13 15.37 -3.51
C ARG A 81 -0.45 16.29 -2.49
N SER A 82 0.57 15.78 -1.79
CA SER A 82 1.29 16.52 -0.75
C SER A 82 2.37 17.46 -1.28
N HIS A 83 3.10 17.08 -2.33
CA HIS A 83 4.29 17.84 -2.80
C HIS A 83 4.17 18.37 -4.23
N ARG A 84 3.14 17.96 -4.98
CA ARG A 84 2.83 18.32 -6.37
C ARG A 84 4.01 18.19 -7.35
N LYS A 85 4.84 17.15 -7.21
CA LYS A 85 5.97 16.92 -8.11
C LYS A 85 5.55 16.12 -9.35
N ALA A 86 5.96 16.58 -10.54
CA ALA A 86 5.62 15.94 -11.82
C ALA A 86 6.10 14.47 -11.94
N LYS A 87 7.20 14.11 -11.28
CA LYS A 87 7.68 12.71 -11.24
C LYS A 87 6.69 11.76 -10.56
N ASP A 88 5.98 12.24 -9.54
CA ASP A 88 5.09 11.39 -8.75
C ASP A 88 3.82 11.07 -9.53
N ILE A 89 3.30 12.04 -10.31
CA ILE A 89 2.16 11.77 -11.21
C ILE A 89 2.55 10.84 -12.36
N LEU A 90 3.78 10.93 -12.89
CA LEU A 90 4.28 9.97 -13.88
C LEU A 90 4.29 8.54 -13.32
N PHE A 91 4.77 8.35 -12.09
CA PHE A 91 4.74 7.04 -11.43
C PHE A 91 3.32 6.52 -11.20
N VAL A 92 2.37 7.39 -10.86
CA VAL A 92 0.94 7.03 -10.75
C VAL A 92 0.41 6.52 -12.08
N LEU A 93 0.67 7.23 -13.18
CA LEU A 93 0.18 6.86 -14.50
C LEU A 93 0.77 5.52 -14.96
N ILE A 94 2.07 5.31 -14.76
CA ILE A 94 2.74 4.04 -15.08
C ILE A 94 2.13 2.89 -14.25
N ALA A 95 1.99 3.08 -12.94
CA ALA A 95 1.41 2.08 -12.06
C ALA A 95 -0.04 1.74 -12.44
N LEU A 96 -0.82 2.75 -12.83
CA LEU A 96 -2.20 2.57 -13.28
C LEU A 96 -2.26 1.78 -14.59
N CYS A 97 -1.40 2.09 -15.56
CA CYS A 97 -1.30 1.34 -16.81
C CYS A 97 -0.98 -0.14 -16.54
N ILE A 98 0.01 -0.42 -15.68
CA ILE A 98 0.35 -1.79 -15.28
C ILE A 98 -0.86 -2.47 -14.64
N ALA A 99 -1.51 -1.84 -13.68
CA ALA A 99 -2.68 -2.39 -13.01
C ALA A 99 -3.82 -2.72 -13.99
N ILE A 100 -4.11 -1.83 -14.94
CA ILE A 100 -5.14 -2.05 -15.96
C ILE A 100 -4.77 -3.22 -16.87
N ILE A 101 -3.54 -3.26 -17.39
CA ILE A 101 -3.08 -4.34 -18.27
C ILE A 101 -3.16 -5.68 -17.53
N THR A 102 -2.68 -5.73 -16.29
CA THR A 102 -2.71 -6.94 -15.47
C THR A 102 -4.15 -7.38 -15.17
N PHE A 103 -5.03 -6.44 -14.86
CA PHE A 103 -6.44 -6.72 -14.60
C PHE A 103 -7.16 -7.29 -15.83
N VAL A 104 -6.99 -6.65 -17.00
CA VAL A 104 -7.56 -7.13 -18.27
C VAL A 104 -7.01 -8.52 -18.62
N ASN A 105 -5.72 -8.76 -18.39
CA ASN A 105 -5.10 -10.05 -18.64
C ASN A 105 -5.70 -11.15 -17.73
N ILE A 106 -5.92 -10.86 -16.45
CA ILE A 106 -6.60 -11.78 -15.52
C ILE A 106 -8.04 -12.05 -15.96
N LEU A 107 -8.78 -11.03 -16.40
CA LEU A 107 -10.16 -11.23 -16.88
C LEU A 107 -10.24 -12.09 -18.15
N ASN A 108 -9.30 -11.91 -19.09
CA ASN A 108 -9.33 -12.59 -20.37
C ASN A 108 -8.84 -14.05 -20.30
N HIS A 109 -7.90 -14.35 -19.41
CA HIS A 109 -7.26 -15.67 -19.34
C HIS A 109 -7.61 -16.46 -18.08
N GLY A 110 -8.37 -15.86 -17.15
CA GLY A 110 -8.59 -16.43 -15.83
C GLY A 110 -7.32 -16.45 -14.99
N MET A 111 -7.44 -16.90 -13.73
CA MET A 111 -6.29 -17.19 -12.88
C MET A 111 -5.94 -18.66 -12.99
N GLU A 112 -4.72 -18.96 -13.43
CA GLU A 112 -4.19 -20.32 -13.38
C GLU A 112 -3.70 -20.58 -11.96
N ILE A 113 -4.52 -21.30 -11.19
CA ILE A 113 -4.15 -21.83 -9.87
C ILE A 113 -3.98 -23.32 -10.07
N LEU A 114 -2.81 -23.84 -9.67
CA LEU A 114 -2.46 -25.26 -9.71
C LEU A 114 -3.44 -26.16 -8.94
#